data_AF-A0A438DPE1-F1
#
_entry.id   AF-A0A438DPE1-F1
#
_cell.length_a   1.000
_cell.length_b   1.000
_cell.length_c   1.000
_cell.angle_alpha   90.00
_cell.angle_beta   90.00
_cell.angle_gamma   90.00
#
_symmetry.space_group_name_H-M   'P 1'
#
loop_
_entity.id
_entity.type
_entity.pdbx_description
1 polymer ?
#
loop_
_entity_poly.entity_id
_entity_poly.type
_entity_poly.pdbx_seq_one_letter_code
_entity_poly.pdbx_strand_id
1 'polypeptide(L)'
;MQAWFSLHPLSPAIIEVKGLHHFDWFTKGKVPVLEAMEKDQRVRSQFRGGSSAIVANNTEKPYVIAAKLQALSPKYNSVMNHIRIHLPELFPSLNKIVFLDDDIVVQTDLTPLLKSYLNFSHPLIAKNFDPNECAWAYGMNIFDLEAWRKTNISRTYHSWLQENLKSDLSLWQLGTLPPGLIAFHGHVHVIDPFWHMLGLGYQDNTSLADAESAGVIHFNGRAKPWLEIAFHS
;
A
#
# COMPACT_ATOMS: atom_id res chain seq x y z
N MET A 1 20.88 -3.40 -10.70
CA MET A 1 19.65 -4.02 -11.24
C MET A 1 19.15 -3.12 -12.35
N GLN A 2 19.02 -3.61 -13.58
CA GLN A 2 18.38 -2.89 -14.70
C GLN A 2 16.94 -3.38 -14.81
N ALA A 3 16.00 -2.49 -15.13
CA ALA A 3 14.62 -2.88 -15.34
C ALA A 3 14.47 -3.54 -16.72
N TRP A 4 13.63 -4.56 -16.85
CA TRP A 4 13.51 -5.36 -18.08
C TRP A 4 13.23 -4.48 -19.32
N PHE A 5 12.35 -3.49 -19.19
CA PHE A 5 12.00 -2.52 -20.24
C PHE A 5 13.13 -1.56 -20.65
N SER A 6 14.22 -1.46 -19.86
CA SER A 6 15.43 -0.71 -20.27
C SER A 6 16.32 -1.50 -21.24
N LEU A 7 16.02 -2.79 -21.45
CA LEU A 7 16.71 -3.67 -22.39
C LEU A 7 15.79 -4.16 -23.54
N HIS A 8 14.47 -3.95 -23.42
CA HIS A 8 13.46 -4.47 -24.35
C HIS A 8 12.47 -3.34 -24.74
N PRO A 9 12.63 -2.71 -25.92
CA PRO A 9 11.75 -1.64 -26.37
C PRO A 9 10.32 -2.11 -26.69
N LEU A 10 9.32 -1.55 -26.02
CA LEU A 10 7.90 -1.90 -26.21
C LEU A 10 7.21 -0.94 -27.20
N SER A 11 7.62 -0.95 -28.47
CA SER A 11 6.95 -0.16 -29.52
C SER A 11 5.47 -0.54 -29.63
N PRO A 12 4.51 0.42 -29.72
CA PRO A 12 4.68 1.85 -29.91
C PRO A 12 4.72 2.70 -28.62
N ALA A 13 4.80 2.09 -27.44
CA ALA A 13 4.78 2.80 -26.17
C ALA A 13 6.10 3.57 -25.91
N ILE A 14 5.97 4.79 -25.38
CA ILE A 14 7.09 5.60 -24.90
C ILE A 14 7.35 5.24 -23.43
N ILE A 15 8.57 4.80 -23.13
CA ILE A 15 8.99 4.38 -21.78
C ILE A 15 9.87 5.48 -21.19
N GLU A 16 9.46 6.07 -20.07
CA GLU A 16 10.25 7.05 -19.32
C GLU A 16 10.62 6.48 -17.94
N VAL A 17 11.88 6.63 -17.53
CA VAL A 17 12.40 6.09 -16.26
C VAL A 17 13.00 7.22 -15.43
N LYS A 18 12.42 7.49 -14.25
CA LYS A 18 12.87 8.56 -13.34
C LYS A 18 13.21 8.00 -11.97
N GLY A 19 14.40 8.33 -11.47
CA GLY A 19 14.77 8.12 -10.06
C GLY A 19 14.28 9.28 -9.19
N LEU A 20 14.03 9.03 -7.90
CA LEU A 20 13.57 10.06 -6.96
C LEU A 20 14.52 11.28 -6.86
N HIS A 21 15.81 11.08 -7.11
CA HIS A 21 16.81 12.14 -7.12
C HIS A 21 16.68 13.12 -8.31
N HIS A 22 15.86 12.82 -9.32
CA HIS A 22 15.49 13.77 -10.38
C HIS A 22 14.43 14.80 -9.93
N PHE A 23 13.83 14.64 -8.73
CA PHE A 23 12.78 15.51 -8.24
C PHE A 23 13.31 16.44 -7.14
N ASP A 24 13.53 17.69 -7.52
CA ASP A 24 14.17 18.72 -6.69
C ASP A 24 13.43 18.99 -5.37
N TRP A 25 12.10 18.89 -5.36
CA TRP A 25 11.27 19.03 -4.16
C TRP A 25 11.45 17.86 -3.17
N PHE A 26 11.79 16.68 -3.67
CA PHE A 26 11.99 15.47 -2.86
C PHE A 26 13.36 15.46 -2.19
N THR A 27 14.40 15.98 -2.86
CA THR A 27 15.77 16.02 -2.35
C THR A 27 16.06 17.21 -1.45
N LYS A 28 15.31 18.31 -1.57
CA LYS A 28 15.54 19.57 -0.83
C LYS A 28 14.53 19.84 0.29
N GLY A 29 13.45 19.06 0.37
CA GLY A 29 12.39 19.24 1.37
C GLY A 29 12.48 18.29 2.57
N LYS A 30 12.05 18.77 3.75
CA LYS A 30 11.64 17.87 4.85
C LYS A 30 10.30 17.22 4.48
N VAL A 31 10.34 16.16 3.66
CA VAL A 31 9.14 15.39 3.33
C VAL A 31 8.66 14.67 4.60
N PRO A 32 7.40 14.86 5.08
CA PRO A 32 6.92 14.21 6.31
C PRO A 32 7.00 12.68 6.28
N VAL A 33 6.99 12.10 5.08
CA VAL A 33 7.27 10.69 4.79
C VAL A 33 8.63 10.25 5.34
N LEU A 34 9.71 11.01 5.09
CA LEU A 34 11.06 10.61 5.46
C LEU A 34 11.25 10.64 6.99
N GLU A 35 10.72 11.68 7.64
CA GLU A 35 10.70 11.78 9.11
C GLU A 35 9.89 10.63 9.75
N ALA A 36 8.75 10.26 9.14
CA ALA A 36 7.97 9.11 9.56
C ALA A 36 8.77 7.81 9.43
N MET A 37 9.43 7.59 8.29
CA MET A 37 10.25 6.41 8.02
C MET A 37 11.48 6.31 8.95
N GLU A 38 12.08 7.42 9.37
CA GLU A 38 13.14 7.38 10.39
C GLU A 38 12.60 7.05 11.79
N LYS A 39 11.48 7.65 12.22
CA LYS A 39 10.89 7.30 13.54
C LYS A 39 10.43 5.85 13.57
N ASP A 40 9.86 5.39 12.47
CA ASP A 40 9.54 4.00 12.21
C ASP A 40 10.79 3.10 12.32
N GLN A 41 11.88 3.39 11.60
CA GLN A 41 13.14 2.65 11.71
C GLN A 41 13.65 2.59 13.17
N ARG A 42 13.51 3.70 13.92
CA ARG A 42 13.85 3.75 15.35
C ARG A 42 12.95 2.83 16.19
N VAL A 43 11.63 2.78 15.96
CA VAL A 43 10.72 1.83 16.64
C VAL A 43 11.01 0.38 16.22
N ARG A 44 11.21 0.09 14.93
CA ARG A 44 11.58 -1.26 14.44
C ARG A 44 12.88 -1.77 15.08
N SER A 45 13.83 -0.89 15.38
CA SER A 45 15.08 -1.25 16.07
C SER A 45 14.89 -1.77 17.52
N GLN A 46 13.70 -1.62 18.09
CA GLN A 46 13.31 -2.16 19.39
C GLN A 46 12.83 -3.63 19.30
N PHE A 47 12.41 -4.12 18.13
CA PHE A 47 12.08 -5.54 17.87
C PHE A 47 13.34 -6.42 17.72
N ARG A 48 14.29 -6.27 18.65
CA ARG A 48 15.57 -7.02 18.64
C ARG A 48 15.30 -8.51 18.84
N GLY A 49 15.83 -9.32 17.94
CA GLY A 49 15.58 -10.76 17.85
C GLY A 49 14.92 -11.20 16.54
N GLY A 50 14.42 -10.26 15.74
CA GLY A 50 13.91 -10.51 14.38
C GLY A 50 12.65 -11.37 14.36
N SER A 51 12.37 -11.98 13.20
CA SER A 51 11.15 -12.78 12.97
C SER A 51 10.93 -13.86 14.02
N SER A 52 12.00 -14.55 14.45
CA SER A 52 11.93 -15.63 15.43
C SER A 52 11.44 -15.15 16.81
N ALA A 53 11.89 -13.97 17.27
CA ALA A 53 11.43 -13.40 18.53
C ALA A 53 9.99 -12.87 18.48
N ILE A 54 9.54 -12.41 17.29
CA ILE A 54 8.15 -11.99 17.06
C ILE A 54 7.21 -13.19 17.04
N VAL A 55 7.60 -14.29 16.37
CA VAL A 55 6.81 -15.54 16.33
C VAL A 55 6.75 -16.24 17.69
N ALA A 56 7.82 -16.16 18.50
CA ALA A 56 7.86 -16.77 19.84
C ALA A 56 6.96 -16.06 20.88
N ASN A 57 6.35 -14.91 20.56
CA ASN A 57 5.51 -14.18 21.51
C ASN A 57 4.05 -14.70 21.55
N ASN A 58 3.82 -15.76 22.31
CA ASN A 58 2.50 -16.37 22.50
C ASN A 58 1.46 -15.49 23.23
N THR A 59 1.82 -14.26 23.67
CA THR A 59 0.87 -13.34 24.34
C THR A 59 0.15 -12.39 23.40
N GLU A 60 0.63 -12.23 22.16
CA GLU A 60 0.04 -11.32 21.18
C GLU A 60 -0.92 -12.06 20.23
N LYS A 61 -1.99 -11.38 19.81
CA LYS A 61 -2.97 -11.97 18.87
C LYS A 61 -2.30 -12.23 17.51
N PRO A 62 -2.62 -13.33 16.79
CA PRO A 62 -1.93 -13.71 15.55
C PRO A 62 -1.85 -12.62 14.47
N TYR A 63 -2.86 -11.74 14.36
CA TYR A 63 -2.84 -10.62 13.41
C TYR A 63 -1.82 -9.53 13.78
N VAL A 64 -1.53 -9.33 15.07
CA VAL A 64 -0.49 -8.38 15.54
C VAL A 64 0.90 -8.93 15.21
N ILE A 65 1.11 -10.22 15.46
CA ILE A 65 2.34 -10.95 15.07
C ILE A 65 2.52 -10.88 13.55
N ALA A 66 1.46 -11.14 12.78
CA ALA A 66 1.47 -11.06 11.33
C ALA A 66 1.81 -9.65 10.79
N ALA A 67 1.27 -8.58 11.39
CA ALA A 67 1.58 -7.20 11.03
C ALA A 67 3.02 -6.82 11.36
N LYS A 68 3.55 -7.24 12.51
CA LYS A 68 4.97 -7.05 12.89
C LYS A 68 5.93 -7.78 11.94
N LEU A 69 5.57 -8.98 11.48
CA LEU A 69 6.36 -9.71 10.48
C LEU A 69 6.30 -9.07 9.09
N GLN A 70 5.12 -8.57 8.67
CA GLN A 70 5.00 -7.81 7.42
C GLN A 70 5.83 -6.51 7.48
N ALA A 71 5.82 -5.81 8.61
CA ALA A 71 6.65 -4.63 8.82
C ALA A 71 8.15 -4.88 8.62
N LEU A 72 8.69 -6.02 9.04
CA LEU A 72 10.10 -6.35 8.81
C LEU A 72 10.46 -6.52 7.32
N SER A 73 9.50 -6.66 6.41
CA SER A 73 9.76 -6.81 4.97
C SER A 73 10.26 -5.51 4.32
N PRO A 74 11.28 -5.56 3.44
CA PRO A 74 11.73 -4.40 2.67
C PRO A 74 10.63 -3.66 1.86
N LYS A 75 9.56 -4.34 1.39
CA LYS A 75 8.42 -3.65 0.71
C LYS A 75 7.74 -2.64 1.66
N TYR A 76 7.74 -2.89 2.97
CA TYR A 76 7.22 -1.98 4.01
C TYR A 76 8.28 -1.00 4.56
N ASN A 77 9.48 -0.95 4.00
CA ASN A 77 10.51 0.07 4.25
C ASN A 77 10.73 1.00 3.04
N SER A 78 10.00 0.79 1.93
CA SER A 78 10.32 1.43 0.66
C SER A 78 9.75 2.85 0.53
N VAL A 79 10.62 3.83 0.33
CA VAL A 79 10.28 5.23 -0.02
C VAL A 79 9.34 5.27 -1.24
N MET A 80 9.55 4.37 -2.21
CA MET A 80 8.73 4.26 -3.43
C MET A 80 7.26 3.93 -3.15
N ASN A 81 6.94 3.38 -1.97
CA ASN A 81 5.55 3.08 -1.61
C ASN A 81 4.85 4.27 -0.95
N HIS A 82 5.61 5.18 -0.32
CA HIS A 82 5.07 6.45 0.18
C HIS A 82 5.00 7.54 -0.90
N ILE A 83 5.88 7.53 -1.91
CA ILE A 83 5.85 8.53 -3.00
C ILE A 83 4.53 8.52 -3.80
N ARG A 84 3.72 7.45 -3.66
CA ARG A 84 2.36 7.34 -4.21
C ARG A 84 1.45 8.49 -3.80
N ILE A 85 1.65 9.14 -2.65
CA ILE A 85 0.85 10.33 -2.26
C ILE A 85 1.21 11.61 -3.03
N HIS A 86 2.35 11.61 -3.72
CA HIS A 86 2.87 12.74 -4.49
C HIS A 86 2.70 12.55 -6.01
N LEU A 87 1.83 11.65 -6.45
CA LEU A 87 1.53 11.46 -7.87
C LEU A 87 1.11 12.77 -8.59
N PRO A 88 0.34 13.70 -7.97
CA PRO A 88 0.06 15.01 -8.55
C PRO A 88 1.30 15.89 -8.78
N GLU A 89 2.32 15.81 -7.91
CA GLU A 89 3.57 16.58 -7.96
C GLU A 89 4.66 15.90 -8.80
N LEU A 90 4.61 14.58 -8.95
CA LEU A 90 5.44 13.81 -9.89
C LEU A 90 4.99 14.03 -11.34
N PHE A 91 3.68 14.18 -11.56
CA PHE A 91 3.05 14.29 -12.88
C PHE A 91 2.14 15.53 -13.01
N PRO A 92 2.68 16.76 -12.85
CA PRO A 92 1.88 17.98 -12.82
C PRO A 92 1.11 18.23 -14.13
N SER A 93 1.68 17.83 -15.28
CA SER A 93 1.10 17.99 -16.61
C SER A 93 0.06 16.94 -16.99
N LEU A 94 -0.17 15.91 -16.14
CA LEU A 94 -1.16 14.86 -16.42
C LEU A 94 -2.42 15.08 -15.57
N ASN A 95 -3.59 14.90 -16.19
CA ASN A 95 -4.88 14.99 -15.49
C ASN A 95 -5.37 13.64 -14.95
N LYS A 96 -5.00 12.53 -15.60
CA LYS A 96 -5.30 11.17 -15.13
C LYS A 96 -4.11 10.25 -15.35
N ILE A 97 -3.97 9.24 -14.50
CA ILE A 97 -2.98 8.15 -14.65
C ILE A 97 -3.63 6.81 -14.29
N VAL A 98 -3.15 5.75 -14.93
CA VAL A 98 -3.34 4.37 -14.43
C VAL A 98 -2.09 4.01 -13.62
N PHE A 99 -2.28 3.61 -12.38
CA PHE A 99 -1.22 3.12 -11.49
C PHE A 99 -1.34 1.60 -11.35
N LEU A 100 -0.20 0.92 -11.42
CA LEU A 100 -0.05 -0.53 -11.23
C LEU A 100 1.12 -0.78 -10.28
N ASP A 101 0.90 -1.60 -9.25
CA ASP A 101 1.95 -2.13 -8.36
C ASP A 101 2.72 -3.29 -9.04
N ASP A 102 3.76 -3.82 -8.38
CA ASP A 102 4.68 -4.82 -8.97
C ASP A 102 4.13 -6.27 -9.08
N ASP A 103 2.81 -6.51 -9.01
CA ASP A 103 2.21 -7.83 -8.76
C ASP A 103 0.78 -8.19 -9.35
N ILE A 104 0.39 -7.93 -10.65
CA ILE A 104 -1.07 -7.79 -11.08
C ILE A 104 -1.68 -8.34 -12.52
N VAL A 105 -2.66 -9.34 -12.70
CA VAL A 105 -3.60 -9.77 -13.94
C VAL A 105 -5.19 -10.46 -13.95
N VAL A 106 -6.61 -10.21 -13.67
CA VAL A 106 -7.84 -9.50 -12.85
C VAL A 106 -8.89 -10.48 -12.09
N GLN A 107 -9.80 -10.06 -11.12
CA GLN A 107 -10.97 -10.83 -10.51
C GLN A 107 -11.47 -10.81 -8.98
N THR A 108 -11.67 -9.72 -8.15
CA THR A 108 -12.57 -9.59 -6.91
C THR A 108 -12.15 -8.60 -5.72
N ASP A 109 -12.93 -8.54 -4.60
CA ASP A 109 -13.15 -7.56 -3.46
C ASP A 109 -12.10 -7.46 -2.31
N LEU A 110 -12.23 -6.42 -1.45
CA LEU A 110 -11.34 -5.99 -0.35
C LEU A 110 -11.94 -5.66 1.01
N THR A 111 -13.26 -5.70 1.22
CA THR A 111 -13.92 -5.20 2.45
C THR A 111 -13.25 -5.61 3.79
N PRO A 112 -12.71 -6.83 3.99
CA PRO A 112 -12.02 -7.22 5.23
C PRO A 112 -10.78 -6.40 5.63
N LEU A 113 -10.13 -5.66 4.71
CA LEU A 113 -8.84 -5.02 4.99
C LEU A 113 -8.91 -3.95 6.09
N LEU A 114 -9.97 -3.13 6.15
CA LEU A 114 -10.04 -1.97 7.07
C LEU A 114 -9.84 -2.40 8.54
N LYS A 115 -10.53 -3.48 8.94
CA LYS A 115 -10.48 -4.08 10.29
C LYS A 115 -9.11 -4.64 10.68
N SER A 116 -8.25 -4.93 9.70
CA SER A 116 -6.90 -5.49 9.93
C SER A 116 -5.79 -4.45 10.02
N TYR A 117 -6.00 -3.27 9.42
CA TYR A 117 -4.98 -2.22 9.33
C TYR A 117 -5.16 -1.07 10.33
N LEU A 118 -6.39 -0.77 10.76
CA LEU A 118 -6.68 0.31 11.70
C LEU A 118 -7.00 -0.21 13.10
N ASN A 119 -6.46 0.45 14.14
CA ASN A 119 -6.73 0.09 15.53
C ASN A 119 -8.09 0.66 15.99
N PHE A 120 -9.17 -0.06 15.70
CA PHE A 120 -10.53 0.34 16.12
C PHE A 120 -10.77 0.35 17.64
N SER A 121 -9.82 -0.13 18.46
CA SER A 121 -9.85 0.11 19.91
C SER A 121 -9.36 1.52 20.30
N HIS A 122 -8.74 2.25 19.39
CA HIS A 122 -8.25 3.61 19.64
C HIS A 122 -9.35 4.66 19.40
N PRO A 123 -9.65 5.57 20.36
CA PRO A 123 -10.76 6.52 20.24
C PRO A 123 -10.73 7.40 18.98
N LEU A 124 -9.55 7.82 18.50
CA LEU A 124 -9.43 8.60 17.26
C LEU A 124 -9.78 7.81 15.99
N ILE A 125 -9.64 6.48 15.98
CA ILE A 125 -10.06 5.65 14.84
C ILE A 125 -11.56 5.41 14.93
N ALA A 126 -12.04 4.89 16.07
CA ALA A 126 -13.46 4.57 16.29
C ALA A 126 -14.42 5.76 16.14
N LYS A 127 -13.93 7.00 16.32
CA LYS A 127 -14.71 8.23 16.12
C LYS A 127 -14.86 8.64 14.65
N ASN A 128 -13.94 8.25 13.77
CA ASN A 128 -13.84 8.82 12.42
C ASN A 128 -14.08 7.81 11.27
N PHE A 129 -14.12 6.51 11.56
CA PHE A 129 -14.29 5.44 10.55
C PHE A 129 -15.24 4.35 11.06
N ASP A 130 -16.10 3.82 10.21
CA ASP A 130 -16.88 2.60 10.51
C ASP A 130 -16.04 1.37 10.10
N PRO A 131 -15.79 0.39 10.99
CA PRO A 131 -15.05 -0.81 10.64
C PRO A 131 -15.69 -1.65 9.50
N ASN A 132 -16.95 -1.42 9.15
CA ASN A 132 -17.68 -2.16 8.12
C ASN A 132 -17.71 -1.47 6.74
N GLU A 133 -17.12 -0.29 6.59
CA GLU A 133 -16.98 0.37 5.29
C GLU A 133 -16.03 -0.40 4.35
N CYS A 134 -16.32 -0.35 3.04
CA CYS A 134 -15.51 -1.02 2.02
C CYS A 134 -14.11 -0.40 1.94
N ALA A 135 -13.09 -1.22 2.20
CA ALA A 135 -11.69 -0.83 2.03
C ALA A 135 -11.27 -0.83 0.55
N TRP A 136 -10.21 -0.07 0.26
CA TRP A 136 -9.57 0.04 -1.05
C TRP A 136 -8.07 -0.15 -0.93
N ALA A 137 -7.39 -0.60 -2.00
CA ALA A 137 -5.94 -0.83 -1.99
C ALA A 137 -5.23 -0.19 -3.18
N TYR A 138 -3.98 0.24 -2.95
CA TYR A 138 -3.13 0.92 -3.92
C TYR A 138 -2.72 0.10 -5.17
N GLY A 139 -3.14 -1.16 -5.32
CA GLY A 139 -2.69 -2.10 -6.36
C GLY A 139 -2.88 -1.62 -7.80
N MET A 140 -4.05 -1.90 -8.38
CA MET A 140 -4.52 -1.33 -9.65
C MET A 140 -5.40 -0.12 -9.37
N ASN A 141 -5.11 1.03 -10.00
CA ASN A 141 -5.88 2.26 -9.80
C ASN A 141 -5.95 3.18 -11.01
N ILE A 142 -7.04 3.93 -11.10
CA ILE A 142 -7.18 5.08 -12.00
C ILE A 142 -7.27 6.33 -11.12
N PHE A 143 -6.21 7.13 -11.07
CA PHE A 143 -6.20 8.38 -10.30
C PHE A 143 -6.53 9.57 -11.21
N ASP A 144 -7.56 10.33 -10.83
CA ASP A 144 -7.82 11.65 -11.39
C ASP A 144 -6.98 12.69 -10.63
N LEU A 145 -5.82 13.03 -11.20
CA LEU A 145 -4.89 13.98 -10.63
C LEU A 145 -5.44 15.42 -10.68
N GLU A 146 -6.33 15.73 -11.62
CA GLU A 146 -6.95 17.05 -11.69
C GLU A 146 -7.97 17.26 -10.57
N ALA A 147 -8.78 16.24 -10.26
CA ALA A 147 -9.65 16.21 -9.10
C ALA A 147 -8.82 16.21 -7.80
N TRP A 148 -7.82 15.34 -7.68
CA TRP A 148 -6.95 15.24 -6.50
C TRP A 148 -6.32 16.60 -6.16
N ARG A 149 -5.76 17.33 -7.14
CA ARG A 149 -5.19 18.70 -6.95
C ARG A 149 -6.19 19.74 -6.41
N LYS A 150 -7.50 19.47 -6.46
CA LYS A 150 -8.58 20.34 -5.93
C LYS A 150 -9.11 19.87 -4.55
N THR A 151 -8.63 18.73 -4.03
CA THR A 151 -9.01 18.16 -2.72
C THR A 151 -7.94 18.41 -1.66
N ASN A 152 -8.17 17.89 -0.44
CA ASN A 152 -7.20 17.88 0.65
C ASN A 152 -6.43 16.56 0.80
N ILE A 153 -6.63 15.54 -0.05
CA ILE A 153 -6.12 14.15 0.09
C ILE A 153 -4.65 14.09 0.60
N SER A 154 -3.70 14.71 -0.11
CA SER A 154 -2.28 14.65 0.29
C SER A 154 -2.00 15.36 1.61
N ARG A 155 -2.74 16.43 1.94
CA ARG A 155 -2.67 17.09 3.26
C ARG A 155 -3.24 16.18 4.36
N THR A 156 -4.38 15.54 4.11
CA THR A 156 -5.01 14.58 5.03
C THR A 156 -4.05 13.43 5.35
N TYR A 157 -3.40 12.85 4.33
CA TYR A 157 -2.38 11.82 4.49
C TYR A 157 -1.23 12.27 5.41
N HIS A 158 -0.63 13.42 5.15
CA HIS A 158 0.48 13.93 5.96
C HIS A 158 0.05 14.29 7.39
N SER A 159 -1.15 14.86 7.59
CA SER A 159 -1.70 15.13 8.91
C SER A 159 -1.88 13.85 9.73
N TRP A 160 -2.54 12.83 9.17
CA TRP A 160 -2.76 11.57 9.88
C TRP A 160 -1.45 10.80 10.12
N LEU A 161 -0.50 10.85 9.19
CA LEU A 161 0.84 10.31 9.40
C LEU A 161 1.50 10.95 10.63
N GLN A 162 1.42 12.28 10.76
CA GLN A 162 1.91 13.01 11.92
C GLN A 162 1.12 12.71 13.22
N GLU A 163 -0.20 12.52 13.17
CA GLU A 163 -0.96 12.07 14.35
C GLU A 163 -0.57 10.66 14.80
N ASN A 164 -0.29 9.72 13.89
CA ASN A 164 0.19 8.40 14.28
C ASN A 164 1.61 8.45 14.85
N LEU A 165 2.48 9.35 14.34
CA LEU A 165 3.80 9.60 14.93
C LEU A 165 3.71 10.21 16.33
N LYS A 166 2.76 11.11 16.60
CA LYS A 166 2.48 11.66 17.95
C LYS A 166 1.92 10.60 18.89
N SER A 167 1.13 9.67 18.36
CA SER A 167 0.49 8.57 19.10
C SER A 167 1.40 7.34 19.25
N ASP A 168 2.72 7.48 19.05
CA ASP A 168 3.72 6.40 19.08
C ASP A 168 3.31 5.12 18.32
N LEU A 169 2.76 5.30 17.12
CA LEU A 169 2.33 4.23 16.19
C LEU A 169 1.19 3.35 16.72
N SER A 170 0.31 3.91 17.56
CA SER A 170 -0.85 3.20 18.12
C SER A 170 -2.16 3.34 17.32
N LEU A 171 -2.27 4.26 16.35
CA LEU A 171 -3.47 4.39 15.49
C LEU A 171 -3.51 3.29 14.42
N TRP A 172 -2.35 3.03 13.84
CA TRP A 172 -1.99 1.82 13.11
C TRP A 172 -0.52 1.56 13.36
N GLN A 173 -0.09 0.30 13.26
CA GLN A 173 1.32 -0.02 13.39
C GLN A 173 2.11 0.62 12.24
N LEU A 174 2.10 0.01 11.05
CA LEU A 174 3.08 0.34 10.00
C LEU A 174 2.52 0.17 8.57
N GLY A 175 3.21 0.79 7.60
CA GLY A 175 2.90 0.72 6.16
C GLY A 175 2.18 1.95 5.60
N THR A 176 2.02 1.96 4.27
CA THR A 176 1.46 3.07 3.48
C THR A 176 -0.05 3.01 3.30
N LEU A 177 -0.62 1.80 3.36
CA LEU A 177 -2.04 1.56 3.15
C LEU A 177 -2.95 2.19 4.24
N PRO A 178 -2.64 2.12 5.55
CA PRO A 178 -3.48 2.75 6.58
C PRO A 178 -3.68 4.27 6.39
N PRO A 179 -2.64 5.12 6.23
CA PRO A 179 -2.85 6.54 5.96
C PRO A 179 -3.43 6.80 4.56
N GLY A 180 -3.27 5.87 3.61
CA GLY A 180 -3.90 5.94 2.29
C GLY A 180 -5.42 5.76 2.34
N LEU A 181 -5.89 4.70 3.00
CA LEU A 181 -7.32 4.46 3.28
C LEU A 181 -7.99 5.68 3.91
N ILE A 182 -7.31 6.28 4.90
CA ILE A 182 -7.77 7.49 5.59
C ILE A 182 -7.80 8.71 4.65
N ALA A 183 -6.75 8.92 3.86
CA ALA A 183 -6.62 10.09 2.99
C ALA A 183 -7.59 10.09 1.81
N PHE A 184 -7.97 8.91 1.31
CA PHE A 184 -8.90 8.72 0.19
C PHE A 184 -10.34 8.42 0.64
N HIS A 185 -10.63 8.45 1.95
CA HIS A 185 -11.99 8.28 2.47
C HIS A 185 -12.95 9.32 1.86
N GLY A 186 -14.12 8.89 1.40
CA GLY A 186 -15.07 9.74 0.66
C GLY A 186 -14.62 10.19 -0.75
N HIS A 187 -13.45 9.72 -1.24
CA HIS A 187 -12.86 10.11 -2.53
C HIS A 187 -12.59 8.93 -3.48
N VAL A 188 -12.95 7.70 -3.11
CA VAL A 188 -12.85 6.50 -3.97
C VAL A 188 -14.20 6.25 -4.65
N HIS A 189 -14.13 5.92 -5.95
CA HIS A 189 -15.24 5.29 -6.68
C HIS A 189 -14.88 3.85 -7.00
N VAL A 190 -15.81 2.93 -6.81
CA VAL A 190 -15.65 1.52 -7.19
C VAL A 190 -15.64 1.43 -8.72
N ILE A 191 -14.56 0.91 -9.28
CA ILE A 191 -14.53 0.48 -10.68
C ILE A 191 -15.21 -0.89 -10.80
N ASP A 192 -15.81 -1.17 -11.96
CA ASP A 192 -16.54 -2.42 -12.19
C ASP A 192 -15.72 -3.65 -11.77
N PRO A 193 -16.32 -4.64 -11.09
CA PRO A 193 -15.82 -6.01 -10.95
C PRO A 193 -15.55 -6.78 -12.27
N PHE A 194 -15.07 -6.09 -13.30
CA PHE A 194 -14.34 -6.56 -14.47
C PHE A 194 -12.88 -6.05 -14.51
N TRP A 195 -12.43 -5.16 -13.60
CA TRP A 195 -11.13 -4.42 -13.74
C TRP A 195 -10.05 -4.59 -12.63
N HIS A 196 -10.23 -5.37 -11.55
CA HIS A 196 -9.17 -5.69 -10.54
C HIS A 196 -9.38 -7.08 -9.86
N MET A 197 -8.37 -7.96 -9.67
CA MET A 197 -8.43 -9.06 -8.64
C MET A 197 -7.68 -8.61 -7.45
N LEU A 198 -8.16 -9.00 -6.28
CA LEU A 198 -7.32 -9.29 -5.13
C LEU A 198 -7.79 -10.64 -4.55
N GLY A 199 -6.90 -11.41 -3.94
CA GLY A 199 -7.25 -12.67 -3.30
C GLY A 199 -6.20 -13.78 -3.42
N LEU A 200 -5.53 -13.94 -4.56
CA LEU A 200 -4.74 -15.15 -4.85
C LEU A 200 -3.57 -15.44 -3.92
N GLY A 201 -3.07 -14.47 -3.15
CA GLY A 201 -2.07 -14.72 -2.10
C GLY A 201 -2.65 -15.09 -0.74
N TYR A 202 -3.97 -15.33 -0.65
CA TYR A 202 -4.78 -15.50 0.57
C TYR A 202 -6.04 -16.38 0.44
N GLN A 203 -6.53 -16.73 -0.75
CA GLN A 203 -7.82 -17.39 -0.98
C GLN A 203 -7.67 -18.76 -1.66
N ASP A 204 -8.37 -19.77 -1.14
CA ASP A 204 -8.31 -21.15 -1.65
C ASP A 204 -9.35 -21.46 -2.75
N ASN A 205 -10.27 -20.51 -3.04
CA ASN A 205 -11.56 -20.80 -3.69
C ASN A 205 -11.88 -19.90 -4.90
N THR A 206 -10.86 -19.41 -5.59
CA THR A 206 -11.00 -18.68 -6.87
C THR A 206 -11.05 -19.68 -8.03
N SER A 207 -12.00 -19.57 -8.97
CA SER A 207 -12.05 -20.49 -10.10
C SER A 207 -11.14 -20.05 -11.26
N LEU A 208 -10.72 -21.01 -12.09
CA LEU A 208 -9.95 -20.72 -13.30
C LEU A 208 -10.73 -19.81 -14.27
N ALA A 209 -12.04 -19.99 -14.38
CA ALA A 209 -12.88 -19.19 -15.28
C ALA A 209 -12.96 -17.71 -14.86
N ASP A 210 -12.99 -17.43 -13.56
CA ASP A 210 -12.94 -16.05 -13.04
C ASP A 210 -11.62 -15.37 -13.45
N ALA A 211 -10.50 -16.08 -13.26
CA ALA A 211 -9.16 -15.61 -13.59
C ALA A 211 -8.91 -15.49 -15.11
N GLU A 212 -9.47 -16.38 -15.94
CA GLU A 212 -9.38 -16.32 -17.41
C GLU A 212 -10.19 -15.15 -18.00
N SER A 213 -11.27 -14.73 -17.33
CA SER A 213 -12.16 -13.69 -17.84
C SER A 213 -11.56 -12.27 -17.85
N ALA A 214 -10.31 -12.09 -17.35
CA ALA A 214 -9.93 -10.82 -16.73
C ALA A 214 -8.40 -10.55 -16.62
N GLY A 215 -7.91 -9.30 -16.87
CA GLY A 215 -6.47 -8.97 -17.07
C GLY A 215 -5.63 -8.02 -16.13
N VAL A 216 -5.93 -7.83 -14.83
CA VAL A 216 -5.27 -7.01 -13.72
C VAL A 216 -5.55 -7.54 -12.22
N ILE A 217 -5.09 -8.77 -11.84
CA ILE A 217 -5.15 -9.74 -10.68
C ILE A 217 -3.96 -9.45 -9.79
N HIS A 218 -4.18 -8.77 -8.69
CA HIS A 218 -3.20 -8.63 -7.66
C HIS A 218 -2.94 -10.00 -6.98
N PHE A 219 -1.72 -10.52 -7.08
CA PHE A 219 -1.23 -11.56 -6.16
C PHE A 219 -0.86 -10.91 -4.81
N ASN A 220 -1.84 -10.24 -4.19
CA ASN A 220 -1.70 -9.67 -2.86
C ASN A 220 -1.70 -10.80 -1.83
N GLY A 221 -0.67 -10.83 -0.98
CA GLY A 221 -0.57 -11.78 0.12
C GLY A 221 0.75 -12.51 0.17
N ARG A 222 0.71 -13.74 0.69
CA ARG A 222 1.90 -14.55 1.00
C ARG A 222 2.15 -15.65 -0.02
N ALA A 223 1.10 -16.33 -0.48
CA ALA A 223 1.16 -17.35 -1.52
C ALA A 223 1.31 -16.72 -2.93
N LYS A 224 2.47 -16.12 -3.22
CA LYS A 224 2.81 -15.64 -4.57
C LYS A 224 3.45 -16.79 -5.36
N PRO A 225 3.04 -17.09 -6.61
CA PRO A 225 3.49 -18.28 -7.35
C PRO A 225 4.98 -18.27 -7.73
N TRP A 226 5.69 -17.16 -7.50
CA TRP A 226 7.14 -17.04 -7.63
C TRP A 226 7.89 -17.15 -6.28
N LEU A 227 7.23 -17.63 -5.23
CA LEU A 227 7.79 -17.90 -3.90
C LEU A 227 7.45 -19.34 -3.48
N GLU A 228 8.42 -20.06 -2.91
CA GLU A 228 8.29 -21.47 -2.50
C GLU A 228 7.09 -21.75 -1.59
N ILE A 229 6.71 -20.78 -0.74
CA ILE A 229 5.56 -20.85 0.18
C ILE A 229 4.22 -21.13 -0.53
N ALA A 230 4.07 -20.75 -1.80
CA ALA A 230 2.86 -21.02 -2.59
C ALA A 230 2.72 -22.49 -3.03
N PHE A 231 3.77 -23.31 -2.90
CA PHE A 231 3.77 -24.74 -3.22
C PHE A 231 3.71 -25.63 -1.95
N HIS A 232 3.52 -25.00 -0.78
CA HIS A 232 3.49 -25.63 0.55
C HIS A 232 2.30 -25.14 1.39
N SER A 233 1.22 -24.72 0.73
CA SER A 233 -0.08 -24.38 1.33
C SER A 233 -1.03 -25.56 1.20
#